data_AF-A0AAD6H0R2-F1
#
_entry.id   AF-A0AAD6H0R2-F1
#
_cell.length_a   1.000
_cell.length_b   1.000
_cell.length_c   1.000
_cell.angle_alpha   90.00
_cell.angle_beta   90.00
_cell.angle_gamma   90.00
#
_symmetry.space_group_name_H-M   'P 1'
#
loop_
_entity.id
_entity.type
_entity.pdbx_description
1 polymer ?
#
loop_
_entity_poly.entity_id
_entity_poly.type
_entity_poly.pdbx_seq_one_letter_code
_entity_poly.pdbx_strand_id
1 'polypeptide(L)'
;MSSLGLLVKYGDAQGPIPEVFGWAEDGGQGFIYMFLIHGGTVEERWRDFSEDERLAVCSELRSMTTAWRALTQDQQDCYVGNSDRKTLTEVFFWSEPKYQGPFYGVNAIQQLQEACRIETNPEAPITFTHNDLVPPNILLTPGPNPKVAAIIDWAQSGWYPSYWEYCKARYVNVLWGDTLEDTGDGEFLQSRAIGDKALQNEWWTKYLPLFLDPVDEEGVRHPWLYFALSHV
;
A
#
# COMPACT_ATOMS: atom_id res chain seq x y z
N MET A 1 9.92 -1.26 13.50
CA MET A 1 11.32 -1.53 13.09
C MET A 1 11.47 -2.68 12.08
N SER A 2 10.52 -3.61 11.91
CA SER A 2 10.62 -4.71 10.93
C SER A 2 10.66 -4.25 9.47
N SER A 3 9.83 -3.28 9.10
CA SER A 3 9.71 -2.76 7.72
C SER A 3 10.95 -2.01 7.21
N LEU A 4 11.73 -1.37 8.08
CA LEU A 4 13.03 -0.77 7.73
C LEU A 4 14.02 -1.80 7.18
N GLY A 5 13.99 -3.04 7.70
CA GLY A 5 14.84 -4.12 7.20
C GLY A 5 14.50 -4.50 5.75
N LEU A 6 13.23 -4.37 5.34
CA LEU A 6 12.80 -4.60 3.96
C LEU A 6 13.26 -3.48 3.03
N LEU A 7 13.09 -2.23 3.46
CA LEU A 7 13.58 -1.04 2.74
C LEU A 7 15.08 -1.11 2.49
N VAL A 8 15.88 -1.48 3.49
CA VAL A 8 17.34 -1.58 3.35
C VAL A 8 17.73 -2.78 2.49
N LYS A 9 17.02 -3.91 2.61
CA LYS A 9 17.37 -5.14 1.88
C LYS A 9 17.00 -5.07 0.40
N TYR A 10 15.88 -4.42 0.07
CA TYR A 10 15.33 -4.47 -1.27
C TYR A 10 15.19 -3.08 -1.92
N GLY A 11 15.53 -2.00 -1.23
CA GLY A 11 15.36 -0.63 -1.70
C GLY A 11 15.93 -0.33 -3.07
N ASP A 12 17.14 -0.81 -3.36
CA ASP A 12 17.79 -0.61 -4.66
C ASP A 12 17.09 -1.34 -5.82
N ALA A 13 16.25 -2.34 -5.53
CA ALA A 13 15.55 -3.16 -6.51
C ALA A 13 14.10 -2.70 -6.79
N GLN A 14 13.58 -1.73 -6.05
CA GLN A 14 12.13 -1.44 -5.97
C GLN A 14 11.69 -0.10 -6.57
N GLY A 15 12.62 0.72 -7.07
CA GLY A 15 12.36 2.09 -7.51
C GLY A 15 13.00 3.11 -6.58
N PRO A 16 12.78 4.42 -6.76
CA PRO A 16 13.35 5.40 -5.88
C PRO A 16 12.68 5.31 -4.50
N ILE A 17 13.42 4.84 -3.51
CA ILE A 17 13.03 4.96 -2.10
C ILE A 17 13.90 6.04 -1.45
N PRO A 18 13.43 6.72 -0.39
CA PRO A 18 14.29 7.62 0.36
C PRO A 18 15.47 6.86 0.97
N GLU A 19 16.69 7.33 0.73
CA GLU A 19 17.88 6.77 1.37
C GLU A 19 17.78 6.95 2.89
N VAL A 20 17.90 5.87 3.65
CA VAL A 20 17.84 5.92 5.12
C VAL A 20 19.26 6.07 5.67
N PHE A 21 19.54 7.19 6.33
CA PHE A 21 20.82 7.47 6.99
C PHE A 21 20.96 6.77 8.34
N GLY A 22 19.83 6.54 9.02
CA GLY A 22 19.82 5.90 10.32
C GLY A 22 18.46 5.99 11.02
N TRP A 23 18.41 5.47 12.22
CA TRP A 23 17.22 5.53 13.08
C TRP A 23 17.63 5.68 14.55
N ALA A 24 16.73 6.22 15.36
CA ALA A 24 16.90 6.35 16.80
C ALA A 24 15.59 6.01 17.52
N GLU A 25 15.69 5.66 18.80
CA GLU A 25 14.55 5.52 19.69
C GLU A 25 14.77 6.40 20.91
N ASP A 26 13.81 7.26 21.23
CA ASP A 26 13.83 8.11 22.42
C ASP A 26 12.43 8.20 23.02
N GLY A 27 12.31 7.94 24.32
CA GLY A 27 11.02 7.98 25.02
C GLY A 27 9.93 7.04 24.46
N GLY A 28 10.30 5.94 23.81
CA GLY A 28 9.36 5.02 23.14
C GLY A 28 8.89 5.51 21.76
N GLN A 29 9.44 6.61 21.26
CA GLN A 29 9.22 7.10 19.90
C GLN A 29 10.37 6.69 18.99
N GLY A 30 10.03 6.10 17.84
CA GLY A 30 10.98 5.81 16.79
C GLY A 30 11.17 6.99 15.85
N PHE A 31 12.42 7.26 15.48
CA PHE A 31 12.81 8.29 14.53
C PHE A 31 13.56 7.64 13.38
N ILE A 32 13.21 8.00 12.15
CA ILE A 32 13.92 7.57 10.95
C ILE A 32 14.50 8.81 10.28
N TYR A 33 15.81 8.82 10.07
CA TYR A 33 16.51 9.87 9.36
C TYR A 33 16.73 9.38 7.93
N MET A 34 16.14 10.09 6.97
CA MET A 34 16.22 9.73 5.55
C MET A 34 16.42 10.97 4.68
N PHE A 35 16.86 10.76 3.45
CA PHE A 35 16.99 11.80 2.45
C PHE A 35 15.62 12.42 2.16
N LEU A 36 15.53 13.75 2.21
CA LEU A 36 14.31 14.47 1.85
C LEU A 36 14.15 14.48 0.34
N ILE A 37 13.14 13.79 -0.16
CA ILE A 37 12.77 13.83 -1.57
C ILE A 37 11.96 15.09 -1.83
N HIS A 38 12.50 15.99 -2.66
CA HIS A 38 11.79 17.20 -3.08
C HIS A 38 10.78 16.88 -4.19
N GLY A 39 9.53 17.30 -3.99
CA GLY A 39 8.45 17.04 -4.94
C GLY A 39 7.08 17.28 -4.30
N GLY A 40 6.03 17.16 -5.12
CA GLY A 40 4.66 17.06 -4.64
C GLY A 40 4.15 15.63 -4.78
N THR A 41 3.14 15.25 -4.03
CA THR A 41 2.52 13.92 -4.12
C THR A 41 1.67 13.79 -5.39
N VAL A 42 1.29 12.56 -5.74
CA VAL A 42 0.24 12.33 -6.74
C VAL A 42 -1.05 13.01 -6.30
N GLU A 43 -1.45 12.88 -5.04
CA GLU A 43 -2.67 13.50 -4.52
C GLU A 43 -2.72 15.01 -4.80
N GLU A 44 -1.63 15.72 -4.52
CA GLU A 44 -1.54 17.19 -4.65
C GLU A 44 -1.64 17.66 -6.09
N ARG A 45 -1.17 16.85 -7.05
CA ARG A 45 -0.94 17.30 -8.43
C ARG A 45 -1.84 16.63 -9.47
N TRP A 46 -2.51 15.52 -9.13
CA TRP A 46 -3.24 14.68 -10.09
C TRP A 46 -4.32 15.43 -10.87
N ARG A 47 -5.00 16.37 -10.21
CA ARG A 47 -6.05 17.20 -10.82
C ARG A 47 -5.53 18.01 -11.99
N ASP A 48 -4.29 18.48 -11.92
CA ASP A 48 -3.71 19.39 -12.89
C ASP A 48 -2.97 18.67 -14.03
N PHE A 49 -2.85 17.34 -13.94
CA PHE A 49 -2.20 16.53 -14.98
C PHE A 49 -3.06 16.37 -16.22
N SER A 50 -2.41 16.47 -17.36
CA SER A 50 -2.93 15.94 -18.62
C SER A 50 -3.08 14.42 -18.57
N GLU A 51 -3.88 13.87 -19.46
CA GLU A 51 -4.04 12.41 -19.59
C GLU A 51 -2.69 11.71 -19.85
N ASP A 52 -1.85 12.29 -20.72
CA ASP A 52 -0.55 11.72 -21.05
C ASP A 52 0.38 11.66 -19.84
N GLU A 53 0.36 12.70 -18.98
CA GLU A 53 1.14 12.71 -17.73
C GLU A 53 0.63 11.64 -16.74
N ARG A 54 -0.69 11.48 -16.61
CA ARG A 54 -1.28 10.43 -15.75
C ARG A 54 -0.89 9.04 -16.22
N LEU A 55 -0.94 8.79 -17.53
CA LEU A 55 -0.55 7.52 -18.14
C LEU A 55 0.96 7.27 -18.00
N ALA A 56 1.80 8.30 -18.14
CA ALA A 56 3.24 8.19 -17.93
C ALA A 56 3.57 7.78 -16.48
N VAL A 57 2.95 8.43 -15.49
CA VAL A 57 3.09 8.07 -14.08
C VAL A 57 2.64 6.62 -13.82
N CYS A 58 1.49 6.21 -14.38
CA CYS A 58 1.01 4.83 -14.25
C CYS A 58 1.98 3.80 -14.87
N SER A 59 2.64 4.15 -15.98
CA SER A 59 3.64 3.28 -16.62
C SER A 59 4.88 3.10 -15.75
N GLU A 60 5.34 4.17 -15.08
CA GLU A 60 6.45 4.08 -14.11
C GLU A 60 6.04 3.23 -12.90
N LEU A 61 4.85 3.47 -12.34
CA LEU A 61 4.31 2.68 -11.23
C LEU A 61 4.18 1.20 -11.59
N ARG A 62 3.73 0.86 -12.81
CA ARG A 62 3.66 -0.54 -13.27
C ARG A 62 5.03 -1.20 -13.31
N SER A 63 6.04 -0.46 -13.75
CA SER A 63 7.41 -0.97 -13.82
C SER A 63 7.94 -1.26 -12.42
N MET A 64 7.69 -0.37 -11.47
CA MET A 64 8.06 -0.53 -10.05
C MET A 64 7.32 -1.70 -9.39
N THR A 65 5.99 -1.77 -9.55
CA THR A 65 5.16 -2.83 -8.97
C THR A 65 5.55 -4.20 -9.49
N THR A 66 5.90 -4.28 -10.77
CA THR A 66 6.41 -5.51 -11.39
C THR A 66 7.78 -5.88 -10.83
N ALA A 67 8.68 -4.91 -10.65
CA ALA A 67 10.02 -5.15 -10.11
C ALA A 67 9.97 -5.70 -8.67
N TRP A 68 9.19 -5.08 -7.78
CA TRP A 68 9.12 -5.57 -6.40
C TRP A 68 8.32 -6.87 -6.28
N ARG A 69 7.30 -7.10 -7.12
CA ARG A 69 6.59 -8.39 -7.16
C ARG A 69 7.47 -9.54 -7.67
N ALA A 70 8.54 -9.26 -8.40
CA ALA A 70 9.51 -10.25 -8.85
C ALA A 70 10.54 -10.62 -7.77
N LEU A 71 10.54 -9.94 -6.61
CA LEU A 71 11.41 -10.31 -5.50
C LEU A 71 11.03 -11.70 -4.98
N THR A 72 12.05 -12.46 -4.59
CA THR A 72 11.88 -13.80 -4.02
C THR A 72 12.31 -13.82 -2.55
N GLN A 73 11.69 -14.71 -1.79
CA GLN A 73 12.13 -15.02 -0.43
C GLN A 73 13.44 -15.82 -0.48
N ASP A 74 14.39 -15.53 0.40
CA ASP A 74 15.73 -16.14 0.39
C ASP A 74 15.75 -17.63 0.79
N GLN A 75 14.62 -18.20 1.23
CA GLN A 75 14.58 -19.49 1.93
C GLN A 75 13.59 -20.47 1.29
N GLN A 76 13.85 -21.75 1.51
CA GLN A 76 13.11 -22.87 0.92
C GLN A 76 11.64 -22.94 1.34
N ASP A 77 11.28 -22.39 2.49
CA ASP A 77 9.90 -22.37 2.98
C ASP A 77 9.28 -21.00 2.73
N CYS A 78 8.20 -20.97 1.93
CA CYS A 78 7.43 -19.76 1.72
C CYS A 78 6.70 -19.34 3.00
N TYR A 79 6.48 -18.03 3.17
CA TYR A 79 5.75 -17.50 4.30
C TYR A 79 4.98 -16.21 3.97
N VAL A 80 3.91 -15.96 4.71
CA VAL A 80 3.19 -14.68 4.73
C VAL A 80 3.61 -13.95 6.02
N GLY A 81 4.23 -12.78 5.89
CA GLY A 81 4.90 -12.10 7.00
C GLY A 81 5.81 -10.95 6.55
N ASN A 82 6.43 -10.26 7.49
CA ASN A 82 7.37 -9.17 7.21
C ASN A 82 8.81 -9.70 6.95
N SER A 83 9.83 -8.86 6.89
CA SER A 83 11.24 -9.26 6.92
C SER A 83 11.53 -10.20 8.09
N ASP A 84 12.56 -11.03 7.92
CA ASP A 84 13.08 -11.91 8.97
C ASP A 84 12.03 -12.84 9.57
N ARG A 85 10.99 -13.20 8.79
CA ARG A 85 9.86 -14.02 9.25
C ARG A 85 9.15 -13.42 10.47
N LYS A 86 9.02 -12.09 10.54
CA LYS A 86 8.26 -11.38 11.59
C LYS A 86 6.77 -11.25 11.23
N THR A 87 5.98 -10.84 12.21
CA THR A 87 4.56 -10.54 12.05
C THR A 87 4.33 -9.43 11.02
N LEU A 88 3.18 -9.50 10.35
CA LEU A 88 2.66 -8.44 9.50
C LEU A 88 2.35 -7.19 10.34
N THR A 89 2.54 -6.02 9.73
CA THR A 89 2.31 -4.69 10.34
C THR A 89 1.06 -4.02 9.74
N GLU A 90 0.12 -4.82 9.25
CA GLU A 90 -1.16 -4.38 8.70
C GLU A 90 -2.02 -3.73 9.78
N VAL A 91 -2.53 -2.53 9.50
CA VAL A 91 -3.33 -1.74 10.44
C VAL A 91 -4.61 -2.47 10.87
N PHE A 92 -5.25 -3.22 9.97
CA PHE A 92 -6.44 -4.01 10.30
C PHE A 92 -6.18 -5.14 11.32
N PHE A 93 -4.92 -5.49 11.60
CA PHE A 93 -4.55 -6.54 12.55
C PHE A 93 -4.17 -6.00 13.93
N TRP A 94 -4.17 -4.69 14.14
CA TRP A 94 -3.65 -4.08 15.37
C TRP A 94 -4.37 -4.58 16.63
N SER A 95 -5.69 -4.77 16.56
CA SER A 95 -6.51 -5.20 17.70
C SER A 95 -6.39 -6.68 18.04
N GLU A 96 -5.90 -7.51 17.12
CA GLU A 96 -6.05 -8.96 17.18
C GLU A 96 -4.76 -9.67 16.71
N PRO A 97 -3.85 -10.02 17.66
CA PRO A 97 -2.56 -10.63 17.34
C PRO A 97 -2.63 -11.91 16.49
N LYS A 98 -3.75 -12.64 16.55
CA LYS A 98 -3.96 -13.88 15.78
C LYS A 98 -3.92 -13.67 14.26
N TYR A 99 -4.15 -12.44 13.77
CA TYR A 99 -4.09 -12.13 12.34
C TYR A 99 -2.68 -11.80 11.84
N GLN A 100 -1.75 -11.52 12.77
CA GLN A 100 -0.46 -10.92 12.43
C GLN A 100 0.56 -11.93 11.88
N GLY A 101 0.28 -13.24 11.91
CA GLY A 101 1.22 -14.26 11.46
C GLY A 101 2.52 -14.25 12.28
N PRO A 102 3.68 -14.58 11.69
CA PRO A 102 3.87 -15.06 10.32
C PRO A 102 3.16 -16.41 10.10
N PHE A 103 2.70 -16.64 8.88
CA PHE A 103 2.13 -17.91 8.46
C PHE A 103 3.12 -18.63 7.54
N TYR A 104 3.33 -19.94 7.76
CA TYR A 104 4.42 -20.67 7.11
C TYR A 104 3.94 -21.78 6.19
N GLY A 105 4.78 -22.09 5.20
CA GLY A 105 4.65 -23.23 4.30
C GLY A 105 3.63 -23.00 3.19
N VAL A 106 3.39 -24.08 2.43
CA VAL A 106 2.50 -24.07 1.26
C VAL A 106 1.08 -23.58 1.56
N ASN A 107 0.63 -23.71 2.81
CA ASN A 107 -0.69 -23.27 3.27
C ASN A 107 -0.66 -21.90 3.98
N ALA A 108 0.41 -21.11 3.85
CA ALA A 108 0.53 -19.82 4.54
C ALA A 108 -0.62 -18.86 4.20
N ILE A 109 -1.05 -18.84 2.94
CA ILE A 109 -2.18 -18.03 2.48
C ILE A 109 -3.49 -18.52 3.08
N GLN A 110 -3.72 -19.83 3.07
CA GLN A 110 -4.91 -20.43 3.68
C GLN A 110 -4.99 -20.09 5.18
N GLN A 111 -3.88 -20.17 5.91
CA GLN A 111 -3.85 -19.80 7.33
C GLN A 111 -4.21 -18.33 7.56
N LEU A 112 -3.68 -17.40 6.73
CA LEU A 112 -4.07 -15.98 6.79
C LEU A 112 -5.57 -15.82 6.51
N GLN A 113 -6.07 -16.47 5.45
CA GLN A 113 -7.47 -16.42 5.04
C GLN A 113 -8.40 -16.95 6.13
N GLU A 114 -8.08 -18.09 6.75
CA GLU A 114 -8.83 -18.67 7.87
C GLU A 114 -8.82 -17.75 9.08
N ALA A 115 -7.66 -17.18 9.42
CA ALA A 115 -7.53 -16.23 10.51
C ALA A 115 -8.42 -15.00 10.27
N CYS A 116 -8.36 -14.43 9.06
CA CYS A 116 -9.13 -13.23 8.68
C CYS A 116 -10.59 -13.53 8.27
N ARG A 117 -10.99 -14.80 8.21
CA ARG A 117 -12.28 -15.27 7.66
C ARG A 117 -12.55 -14.75 6.24
N ILE A 118 -11.51 -14.72 5.40
CA ILE A 118 -11.60 -14.32 4.00
C ILE A 118 -11.79 -15.58 3.14
N GLU A 119 -12.99 -15.75 2.61
CA GLU A 119 -13.32 -16.87 1.71
C GLU A 119 -12.96 -16.50 0.26
N THR A 120 -11.72 -16.76 -0.14
CA THR A 120 -11.21 -16.51 -1.51
C THR A 120 -10.28 -17.63 -1.97
N ASN A 121 -9.86 -17.63 -3.24
CA ASN A 121 -8.98 -18.66 -3.81
C ASN A 121 -7.62 -18.68 -3.07
N PRO A 122 -7.21 -19.83 -2.48
CA PRO A 122 -5.92 -19.94 -1.78
C PRO A 122 -4.70 -19.98 -2.71
N GLU A 123 -4.88 -20.21 -4.01
CA GLU A 123 -3.80 -20.39 -5.01
C GLU A 123 -3.12 -19.09 -5.47
N ALA A 124 -3.34 -17.97 -4.79
CA ALA A 124 -2.65 -16.73 -5.11
C ALA A 124 -1.14 -16.87 -4.83
N PRO A 125 -0.23 -16.29 -5.64
CA PRO A 125 1.18 -16.26 -5.29
C PRO A 125 1.42 -15.32 -4.09
N ILE A 126 2.41 -15.66 -3.27
CA ILE A 126 2.95 -14.76 -2.25
C ILE A 126 3.93 -13.79 -2.92
N THR A 127 3.67 -12.49 -2.81
CA THR A 127 4.51 -11.45 -3.41
C THR A 127 4.92 -10.42 -2.39
N PHE A 128 6.02 -9.71 -2.67
CA PHE A 128 6.37 -8.52 -1.91
C PHE A 128 5.37 -7.40 -2.23
N THR A 129 4.88 -6.76 -1.19
CA THR A 129 3.72 -5.86 -1.21
C THR A 129 4.05 -4.64 -0.37
N HIS A 130 3.82 -3.43 -0.91
CA HIS A 130 3.98 -2.17 -0.19
C HIS A 130 2.94 -2.06 0.93
N ASN A 131 1.72 -2.51 0.62
CA ASN A 131 0.57 -2.58 1.50
C ASN A 131 0.07 -1.22 1.99
N ASP A 132 0.38 -0.16 1.25
CA ASP A 132 -0.11 1.21 1.50
C ASP A 132 0.11 2.12 0.28
N LEU A 133 -0.02 1.55 -0.93
CA LEU A 133 0.27 2.26 -2.17
C LEU A 133 -0.91 3.17 -2.55
N VAL A 134 -0.95 4.34 -1.94
CA VAL A 134 -1.98 5.39 -2.15
C VAL A 134 -1.36 6.67 -2.72
N PRO A 135 -2.14 7.54 -3.39
CA PRO A 135 -1.65 8.79 -3.99
C PRO A 135 -0.79 9.69 -3.07
N PRO A 136 -1.07 9.82 -1.76
CA PRO A 136 -0.21 10.58 -0.85
C PRO A 136 1.21 9.99 -0.69
N ASN A 137 1.36 8.68 -0.90
CA ASN A 137 2.63 7.95 -0.71
C ASN A 137 3.48 7.87 -1.99
N ILE A 138 3.07 8.57 -3.06
CA ILE A 138 3.77 8.59 -4.35
C ILE A 138 4.26 10.02 -4.60
N LEU A 139 5.56 10.25 -4.49
CA LEU A 139 6.20 11.55 -4.73
C LEU A 139 6.60 11.71 -6.19
N LEU A 140 6.45 12.92 -6.72
CA LEU A 140 6.72 13.25 -8.11
C LEU A 140 7.79 14.34 -8.25
N THR A 141 8.63 14.22 -9.29
CA THR A 141 9.66 15.23 -9.58
C THR A 141 9.03 16.60 -9.84
N PRO A 142 9.63 17.70 -9.38
CA PRO A 142 9.11 19.04 -9.65
C PRO A 142 9.17 19.39 -11.14
N GLY A 143 8.30 20.31 -11.57
CA GLY A 143 8.27 20.81 -12.95
C GLY A 143 7.37 20.00 -13.91
N PRO A 144 7.42 20.33 -15.21
CA PRO A 144 6.62 19.67 -16.25
C PRO A 144 7.12 18.25 -16.54
N ASN A 145 6.23 17.38 -17.00
CA ASN A 145 6.52 15.95 -17.23
C ASN A 145 7.01 15.24 -15.93
N PRO A 146 6.19 15.24 -14.87
CA PRO A 146 6.56 14.66 -13.60
C PRO A 146 6.83 13.16 -13.74
N LYS A 147 7.93 12.71 -13.13
CA LYS A 147 8.29 11.30 -12.96
C LYS A 147 8.07 10.88 -11.51
N VAL A 148 7.97 9.58 -11.26
CA VAL A 148 7.93 9.07 -9.90
C VAL A 148 9.30 9.29 -9.24
N ALA A 149 9.33 10.22 -8.29
CA ALA A 149 10.53 10.62 -7.57
C ALA A 149 10.79 9.73 -6.35
N ALA A 150 9.73 9.25 -5.68
CA ALA A 150 9.85 8.23 -4.64
C ALA A 150 8.52 7.55 -4.30
N ILE A 151 8.60 6.34 -3.77
CA ILE A 151 7.51 5.70 -3.02
C ILE A 151 7.86 5.69 -1.54
N ILE A 152 6.96 6.17 -0.68
CA ILE A 152 7.18 6.34 0.76
C ILE A 152 6.16 5.56 1.59
N ASP A 153 6.39 5.49 2.90
CA ASP A 153 5.52 4.82 3.88
C ASP A 153 5.40 3.29 3.71
N TRP A 154 6.56 2.63 3.67
CA TRP A 154 6.67 1.18 3.59
C TRP A 154 6.44 0.47 4.93
N ALA A 155 5.88 1.15 5.93
CA ALA A 155 5.77 0.65 7.29
C ALA A 155 4.95 -0.65 7.37
N GLN A 156 3.98 -0.80 6.47
CA GLN A 156 3.08 -1.94 6.36
C GLN A 156 3.55 -3.02 5.37
N SER A 157 4.71 -2.83 4.73
CA SER A 157 5.21 -3.72 3.69
C SER A 157 5.58 -5.10 4.20
N GLY A 158 5.51 -6.10 3.31
CA GLY A 158 5.81 -7.49 3.62
C GLY A 158 5.44 -8.43 2.49
N TRP A 159 5.39 -9.72 2.82
CA TRP A 159 4.98 -10.80 1.93
C TRP A 159 3.51 -11.13 2.16
N TYR A 160 2.68 -10.87 1.15
CA TYR A 160 1.23 -11.01 1.20
C TYR A 160 0.73 -11.83 -0.01
N PRO A 161 -0.50 -12.36 0.03
CA PRO A 161 -1.17 -12.81 -1.18
C PRO A 161 -1.23 -11.67 -2.23
N SER A 162 -0.97 -11.98 -3.50
CA SER A 162 -0.83 -10.97 -4.57
C SER A 162 -2.05 -10.07 -4.80
N TYR A 163 -3.25 -10.52 -4.40
CA TYR A 163 -4.48 -9.74 -4.49
C TYR A 163 -4.57 -8.61 -3.44
N TRP A 164 -3.78 -8.68 -2.37
CA TRP A 164 -3.92 -7.83 -1.19
C TRP A 164 -3.71 -6.34 -1.49
N GLU A 165 -2.65 -6.00 -2.26
CA GLU A 165 -2.34 -4.60 -2.62
C GLU A 165 -3.51 -3.94 -3.37
N TYR A 166 -4.07 -4.63 -4.37
CA TYR A 166 -5.17 -4.08 -5.17
C TYR A 166 -6.43 -3.87 -4.32
N CYS A 167 -6.77 -4.86 -3.48
CA CYS A 167 -7.89 -4.76 -2.55
C CYS A 167 -7.75 -3.55 -1.61
N LYS A 168 -6.57 -3.40 -1.01
CA LYS A 168 -6.28 -2.34 -0.03
C LYS A 168 -6.18 -0.96 -0.68
N ALA A 169 -5.48 -0.81 -1.79
CA ALA A 169 -5.37 0.46 -2.52
C ALA A 169 -6.73 0.96 -3.03
N ARG A 170 -7.66 0.04 -3.33
CA ARG A 170 -9.05 0.35 -3.67
C ARG A 170 -9.94 0.64 -2.44
N TYR A 171 -9.43 0.50 -1.22
CA TYR A 171 -10.17 0.70 0.02
C TYR A 171 -9.68 1.89 0.86
N VAL A 172 -8.36 2.01 1.10
CA VAL A 172 -7.82 2.89 2.16
C VAL A 172 -8.18 4.37 1.97
N ASN A 173 -8.32 4.88 0.74
CA ASN A 173 -8.79 6.28 0.54
C ASN A 173 -10.27 6.54 0.95
N VAL A 174 -11.04 5.51 1.33
CA VAL A 174 -12.40 5.68 1.86
C VAL A 174 -12.38 6.19 3.30
N LEU A 175 -11.33 5.87 4.09
CA LEU A 175 -11.32 6.09 5.54
C LEU A 175 -10.60 7.37 6.00
N TRP A 176 -9.79 7.99 5.14
CA TRP A 176 -9.03 9.19 5.51
C TRP A 176 -9.82 10.50 5.29
N GLY A 177 -11.10 10.38 4.91
CA GLY A 177 -12.03 11.50 4.74
C GLY A 177 -12.98 11.74 5.93
N ASP A 178 -12.96 10.92 6.97
CA ASP A 178 -13.94 11.02 8.07
C ASP A 178 -13.32 11.67 9.32
N THR A 179 -13.26 13.00 9.32
CA THR A 179 -13.70 13.71 10.52
C THR A 179 -15.11 14.21 10.21
N LEU A 180 -16.13 13.55 10.78
CA LEU A 180 -17.47 14.09 10.83
C LEU A 180 -17.44 15.30 11.79
N GLU A 181 -17.17 16.49 11.28
CA GLU A 181 -17.57 17.72 11.96
C GLU A 181 -18.94 18.13 11.42
N ASP A 182 -19.95 18.06 12.28
CA ASP A 182 -21.25 18.70 12.05
C ASP A 182 -21.05 20.22 12.13
N THR A 183 -20.85 20.87 10.98
CA THR A 183 -20.61 22.32 10.93
C THR A 183 -21.89 23.13 11.16
N GLY A 184 -23.07 22.50 11.25
CA GLY A 184 -24.33 23.18 11.58
C GLY A 184 -24.79 24.24 10.57
N ASP A 185 -24.07 24.40 9.45
CA ASP A 185 -24.25 25.45 8.46
C ASP A 185 -24.22 24.92 7.02
N GLY A 186 -24.56 23.65 6.78
CA GLY A 186 -24.96 23.15 5.46
C GLY A 186 -23.93 23.25 4.31
N GLU A 187 -22.73 23.77 4.55
CA GLU A 187 -21.59 23.79 3.62
C GLU A 187 -20.46 22.93 4.19
N PHE A 188 -20.40 21.69 3.71
CA PHE A 188 -19.41 20.70 4.13
C PHE A 188 -17.99 21.12 3.71
N LEU A 189 -17.11 21.23 4.70
CA LEU A 189 -15.66 21.38 4.53
C LEU A 189 -15.08 20.16 3.79
N GLN A 190 -14.61 20.36 2.55
CA GLN A 190 -13.88 19.37 1.76
C GLN A 190 -12.40 19.38 2.15
N SER A 191 -11.90 18.32 2.78
CA SER A 191 -10.49 18.23 3.14
C SER A 191 -9.99 16.76 3.15
N ARG A 192 -8.98 16.50 2.30
CA ARG A 192 -7.87 15.54 2.48
C ARG A 192 -8.05 14.03 2.23
N ALA A 193 -9.07 13.65 1.47
CA ALA A 193 -8.83 12.67 0.40
C ALA A 193 -8.63 13.47 -0.89
N ILE A 194 -8.43 12.84 -2.04
CA ILE A 194 -8.81 13.47 -3.32
C ILE A 194 -10.26 13.95 -3.13
N GLY A 195 -10.48 15.22 -2.78
CA GLY A 195 -11.72 15.75 -2.18
C GLY A 195 -12.90 15.80 -3.15
N ASP A 196 -12.74 15.13 -4.29
CA ASP A 196 -13.66 14.96 -5.37
C ASP A 196 -13.88 13.45 -5.55
N LYS A 197 -15.06 12.99 -5.13
CA LYS A 197 -15.49 11.60 -5.31
C LYS A 197 -15.37 11.14 -6.77
N ALA A 198 -15.49 12.05 -7.74
CA ALA A 198 -15.31 11.74 -9.15
C ALA A 198 -13.84 11.43 -9.46
N LEU A 199 -12.88 12.23 -8.98
CA LEU A 199 -11.45 11.97 -9.16
C LEU A 199 -10.99 10.72 -8.40
N GLN A 200 -11.55 10.46 -7.22
CA GLN A 200 -11.30 9.20 -6.50
C GLN A 200 -11.82 7.98 -7.27
N ASN A 201 -13.05 8.06 -7.77
CA ASN A 201 -13.62 7.01 -8.60
C ASN A 201 -12.81 6.84 -9.90
N GLU A 202 -12.36 7.94 -10.51
CA GLU A 202 -11.47 7.92 -11.68
C GLU A 202 -10.16 7.19 -11.35
N TRP A 203 -9.51 7.53 -10.24
CA TRP A 203 -8.31 6.83 -9.75
C TRP A 203 -8.51 5.32 -9.68
N TRP A 204 -9.56 4.85 -9.00
CA TRP A 204 -9.81 3.43 -8.82
C TRP A 204 -10.22 2.69 -10.08
N THR A 205 -11.06 3.31 -10.92
CA THR A 205 -11.65 2.62 -12.08
C THR A 205 -10.75 2.68 -13.31
N LYS A 206 -10.01 3.77 -13.47
CA LYS A 206 -9.23 4.03 -14.69
C LYS A 206 -7.74 3.81 -14.50
N TYR A 207 -7.14 4.29 -13.41
CA TYR A 207 -5.68 4.34 -13.28
C TYR A 207 -5.09 3.23 -12.41
N LEU A 208 -5.74 2.87 -11.30
CA LEU A 208 -5.29 1.77 -10.43
C LEU A 208 -5.07 0.44 -11.18
N PRO A 209 -5.97 0.02 -12.10
CA PRO A 209 -5.77 -1.17 -12.93
C PRO A 209 -4.56 -1.10 -13.88
N LEU A 210 -4.02 0.09 -14.14
CA LEU A 210 -2.88 0.26 -15.06
C LEU A 210 -1.56 -0.14 -14.42
N PHE A 211 -1.45 -0.11 -13.09
CA PHE A 211 -0.21 -0.44 -12.37
C PHE A 211 -0.35 -1.52 -11.29
N LEU A 212 -1.57 -1.90 -10.92
CA LEU A 212 -1.87 -3.10 -10.12
C LEU A 212 -2.83 -4.00 -10.87
N ASP A 213 -2.70 -5.30 -10.67
CA ASP A 213 -3.55 -6.29 -11.36
C ASP A 213 -4.93 -6.33 -10.69
N PRO A 214 -6.02 -6.07 -11.43
CA PRO A 214 -7.37 -6.16 -10.90
C PRO A 214 -7.69 -7.57 -10.43
N VAL A 215 -8.57 -7.65 -9.45
CA VAL A 215 -9.02 -8.90 -8.84
C VAL A 215 -10.50 -9.11 -9.12
N ASP A 216 -10.93 -10.36 -9.06
CA ASP A 216 -12.35 -10.70 -9.19
C ASP A 216 -13.17 -10.05 -8.06
N GLU A 217 -14.28 -9.40 -8.42
CA GLU A 217 -15.06 -8.61 -7.45
C GLU A 217 -15.73 -9.51 -6.42
N GLU A 218 -16.41 -10.56 -6.87
CA GLU A 218 -17.22 -11.42 -6.00
C GLU A 218 -16.38 -12.43 -5.21
N GLY A 219 -15.39 -13.04 -5.85
CA GLY A 219 -14.57 -14.10 -5.31
C GLY A 219 -13.33 -13.63 -4.57
N VAL A 220 -12.92 -12.37 -4.70
CA VAL A 220 -11.72 -11.83 -4.01
C VAL A 220 -12.02 -10.52 -3.30
N ARG A 221 -12.50 -9.50 -4.02
CA ARG A 221 -12.62 -8.14 -3.47
C ARG A 221 -13.69 -8.02 -2.39
N HIS A 222 -14.87 -8.61 -2.58
CA HIS A 222 -15.96 -8.58 -1.62
C HIS A 222 -15.60 -9.33 -0.31
N PRO A 223 -15.09 -10.59 -0.33
CA PRO A 223 -14.61 -11.26 0.87
C PRO A 223 -13.58 -10.45 1.65
N TRP A 224 -12.59 -9.88 0.95
CA TRP A 224 -11.59 -9.01 1.58
C TRP A 224 -12.22 -7.74 2.16
N LEU A 225 -13.20 -7.13 1.48
CA LEU A 225 -13.90 -5.94 1.97
C LEU A 225 -14.64 -6.22 3.27
N TYR A 226 -15.35 -7.34 3.35
CA TYR A 226 -16.09 -7.73 4.56
C TYR A 226 -15.14 -7.90 5.74
N PHE A 227 -13.98 -8.51 5.51
CA PHE A 227 -12.91 -8.56 6.50
C PHE A 227 -12.49 -7.14 6.93
N ALA A 228 -12.11 -6.27 5.99
CA ALA A 228 -11.63 -4.92 6.31
C ALA A 228 -12.66 -4.11 7.10
N LEU A 229 -13.92 -4.10 6.66
CA LEU A 229 -15.02 -3.39 7.33
C LEU A 229 -15.34 -3.91 8.74
N SER A 230 -14.96 -5.15 9.07
CA SER A 230 -15.17 -5.71 10.42
C SER A 230 -14.09 -5.32 11.43
N HIS A 231 -13.07 -4.56 11.01
CA HIS A 231 -11.91 -4.17 11.81
C HIS A 231 -11.63 -2.65 11.78
N VAL A 232 -12.64 -1.85 11.40
CA VAL A 232 -12.59 -0.37 11.31
C VAL A 232 -13.51 0.23 12.37
#